data_AF-A0A521AYP8-F1
#
_entry.id   AF-A0A521AYP8-F1
#
_cell.length_a   1.000
_cell.length_b   1.000
_cell.length_c   1.000
_cell.angle_alpha   90.00
_cell.angle_beta   90.00
_cell.angle_gamma   90.00
#
_symmetry.space_group_name_H-M   'P 1'
#
loop_
_entity.id
_entity.type
_entity.pdbx_description
1 polymer ?
#
loop_
_entity_poly.entity_id
_entity_poly.type
_entity_poly.pdbx_seq_one_letter_code
_entity_poly.pdbx_strand_id
1 'polypeptide(L)' 'MHCSTGKNQYPTKFLAETALIEIHIERNFPPDQGPQDVYKCEFCGDWHLTSKSPSRNERLQKMIDSGEMRLKQQAKHWE' A
#
# COMPACT_ATOMS: atom_id res chain seq x y z
N MET A 1 11.97 8.58 -14.27
CA MET A 1 11.12 8.43 -15.47
C MET A 1 9.67 8.70 -15.05
N HIS A 2 8.80 9.10 -15.96
CA HIS A 2 7.37 9.27 -15.65
C HIS A 2 6.61 8.08 -16.22
N CYS A 3 5.83 7.38 -15.38
CA CYS A 3 4.93 6.34 -15.86
C CYS A 3 3.73 6.99 -16.56
N SER A 4 3.38 6.53 -17.75
CA SER A 4 2.22 7.01 -18.52
C SER A 4 0.89 6.82 -17.80
N THR A 5 0.84 5.94 -16.79
CA THR A 5 -0.34 5.73 -15.93
C THR A 5 -0.56 6.86 -14.92
N GLY A 6 0.42 7.75 -14.71
CA GLY A 6 0.36 8.83 -13.71
C GLY A 6 0.39 8.36 -12.26
N LYS A 7 0.57 7.06 -12.00
CA LYS A 7 0.62 6.49 -10.65
C LYS A 7 1.98 6.72 -10.00
N ASN A 8 2.00 6.82 -8.67
CA ASN A 8 3.24 6.83 -7.87
C ASN A 8 4.09 5.60 -8.20
N GLN A 9 5.40 5.82 -8.41
CA GLN A 9 6.37 4.83 -8.83
C GLN A 9 7.29 4.49 -7.67
N TYR A 10 7.50 3.20 -7.41
CA TYR A 10 8.41 2.71 -6.38
C TYR A 10 9.48 1.80 -7.01
N PRO A 11 10.78 2.07 -6.83
CA PRO A 11 11.86 1.31 -7.50
C PRO A 11 11.91 -0.17 -7.12
N THR A 12 11.42 -0.55 -5.94
CA THR A 12 11.43 -1.93 -5.46
C THR A 12 10.08 -2.35 -4.91
N LYS A 13 9.80 -3.66 -4.92
CA LYS A 13 8.60 -4.22 -4.31
C LYS A 13 8.48 -3.83 -2.84
N PHE A 14 9.59 -3.90 -2.11
CA PHE A 14 9.64 -3.55 -0.70
C PHE A 14 9.20 -2.10 -0.44
N LEU A 15 9.68 -1.14 -1.24
CA LEU A 15 9.27 0.26 -1.11
C LEU A 15 7.79 0.45 -1.44
N ALA A 16 7.28 -0.23 -2.46
CA ALA A 16 5.85 -0.20 -2.79
C ALA A 16 4.99 -0.76 -1.66
N GLU A 17 5.38 -1.88 -1.06
CA GLU A 17 4.67 -2.49 0.07
C GLU A 17 4.73 -1.63 1.34
N THR A 18 5.86 -0.97 1.60
CA THR A 18 5.98 -0.03 2.71
C THR A 18 5.06 1.17 2.49
N ALA A 19 5.05 1.74 1.28
CA ALA A 19 4.14 2.83 0.92
C ALA A 19 2.67 2.39 0.93
N LEU A 20 2.38 1.13 0.58
CA LEU A 20 1.05 0.52 0.71
C LEU A 20 0.59 0.52 2.17
N ILE A 21 1.44 0.14 3.10
CA ILE A 21 1.14 0.16 4.54
C ILE A 21 0.96 1.60 5.02
N GLU A 22 1.89 2.49 4.67
CA GLU A 22 1.85 3.89 5.06
C GLU A 22 0.53 4.53 4.64
N ILE A 23 0.12 4.41 3.38
CA ILE A 23 -1.11 5.05 2.92
C ILE A 23 -2.37 4.55 3.66
N HIS A 24 -2.40 3.31 4.15
CA HIS A 24 -3.50 2.82 5.00
C HIS A 24 -3.49 3.46 6.39
N ILE A 25 -2.30 3.68 6.95
CA ILE A 25 -2.15 4.42 8.21
C ILE A 25 -2.58 5.87 7.98
N GLU A 26 -2.08 6.50 6.92
CA GLU A 26 -2.27 7.92 6.65
C GLU A 26 -3.71 8.30 6.40
N ARG A 27 -4.39 7.50 5.59
CA ARG A 27 -5.76 7.76 5.18
C ARG A 27 -6.78 7.05 6.06
N ASN A 28 -6.31 6.34 7.08
CA ASN A 28 -7.12 5.54 7.98
C ASN A 28 -8.11 4.64 7.22
N PHE A 29 -7.63 3.97 6.17
CA PHE A 29 -8.49 3.14 5.33
C PHE A 29 -9.06 1.97 6.14
N PRO A 30 -10.36 1.67 5.99
CA PRO A 30 -10.91 0.37 6.38
C PRO A 30 -10.17 -0.78 5.68
N PRO A 31 -10.11 -1.98 6.28
CA PRO A 31 -9.37 -3.11 5.72
C PRO A 31 -9.71 -3.44 4.26
N ASP A 32 -10.96 -3.25 3.86
CA ASP A 32 -11.51 -3.55 2.53
C ASP A 32 -11.43 -2.37 1.53
N GLN A 33 -10.85 -1.24 1.94
CA GLN A 33 -10.76 -0.04 1.11
C GLN A 33 -9.31 0.35 0.82
N GLY A 34 -9.14 1.18 -0.22
CA GLY A 34 -7.83 1.61 -0.67
C GLY A 34 -7.11 0.56 -1.52
N PRO A 35 -5.85 0.80 -1.88
CA PRO A 35 -5.04 -0.17 -2.61
C PRO A 35 -4.88 -1.44 -1.78
N GLN A 36 -4.97 -2.63 -2.38
CA GLN A 36 -4.90 -3.91 -1.66
C GLN A 36 -3.59 -4.65 -1.93
N ASP A 37 -2.88 -4.32 -3.02
CA ASP A 37 -1.61 -4.96 -3.38
C ASP A 37 -0.69 -4.05 -4.20
N VAL A 38 0.48 -4.58 -4.57
CA VAL A 38 1.47 -3.93 -5.43
C VAL A 38 1.77 -4.78 -6.67
N TYR A 39 2.02 -4.13 -7.80
CA TYR A 39 2.38 -4.81 -9.05
C TYR A 39 3.54 -4.10 -9.74
N LYS A 40 4.34 -4.86 -10.50
CA LYS A 40 5.38 -4.31 -11.36
C LYS A 40 4.74 -3.84 -12.67
N CYS A 41 4.91 -2.58 -13.02
CA CYS A 41 4.36 -2.02 -14.25
C CYS A 41 5.20 -2.39 -15.47
N GLU A 42 4.52 -2.86 -16.51
CA GLU A 42 5.14 -3.24 -17.78
C GLU A 42 5.61 -2.04 -18.61
N PHE A 43 5.06 -0.84 -18.36
CA PHE A 43 5.40 0.38 -19.10
C PHE A 43 6.65 1.08 -18.58
N CYS A 44 6.81 1.20 -17.26
CA CYS A 44 7.95 1.93 -16.67
C CYS A 44 8.92 1.02 -15.88
N GLY A 45 8.57 -0.24 -15.64
CA GLY A 45 9.41 -1.19 -14.90
C GLY A 45 9.37 -1.06 -13.38
N ASP A 46 8.84 0.05 -12.85
CA ASP A 46 8.68 0.31 -11.42
C ASP A 46 7.44 -0.38 -10.82
N TRP A 47 7.35 -0.38 -9.49
CA TRP A 47 6.24 -0.93 -8.74
C TRP A 47 5.19 0.14 -8.44
N HIS A 48 3.92 -0.25 -8.47
CA HIS A 48 2.78 0.62 -8.18
C HIS A 48 1.78 -0.06 -7.27
N LEU A 49 0.95 0.74 -6.60
CA LEU A 49 -0.18 0.26 -5.81
C LEU A 49 -1.38 -0.05 -6.71
N THR A 50 -2.20 -1.03 -6.31
CA THR A 50 -3.45 -1.37 -6.98
C THR A 50 -4.52 -1.76 -5.97
N SER A 51 -5.76 -1.30 -6.19
CA SER A 51 -6.95 -1.81 -5.48
C SER A 51 -7.55 -3.04 -6.17
N LYS A 52 -7.15 -3.31 -7.41
CA LYS A 52 -7.59 -4.46 -8.19
C LYS A 52 -6.63 -5.62 -7.94
N SER A 53 -6.91 -6.39 -6.90
CA SER A 53 -6.21 -7.65 -6.61
C SER A 53 -7.19 -8.66 -6.04
N PRO A 54 -7.14 -9.95 -6.46
CA PRO A 54 -7.99 -11.00 -5.88
C PRO A 54 -7.61 -11.31 -4.43
N SER A 55 -6.37 -11.01 -4.03
CA SER A 55 -5.86 -11.19 -2.67
C SER A 55 -5.11 -9.96 -2.19
N ARG A 56 -5.17 -9.72 -0.87
CA ARG A 56 -4.42 -8.64 -0.24
C ARG A 56 -2.93 -8.97 -0.15
N ASN A 57 -2.08 -7.95 -0.21
CA ASN A 57 -0.66 -8.09 0.05
C ASN A 57 -0.39 -8.74 1.41
N GLU A 58 0.54 -9.69 1.47
CA GLU A 58 0.82 -10.47 2.68
C GLU A 58 1.27 -9.60 3.86
N ARG A 59 2.10 -8.57 3.64
CA ARG A 59 2.56 -7.69 4.71
C ARG A 59 1.41 -6.82 5.25
N LEU A 60 0.56 -6.31 4.36
CA LEU A 60 -0.62 -5.56 4.74
C LEU A 60 -1.60 -6.43 5.53
N GLN A 61 -1.86 -7.66 5.06
CA GLN A 61 -2.71 -8.63 5.74
C GLN A 61 -2.19 -8.93 7.15
N LYS A 62 -0.89 -9.22 7.30
CA LYS A 62 -0.25 -9.45 8.61
C LYS A 62 -0.41 -8.28 9.58
N MET A 63 -0.29 -7.04 9.11
CA MET A 63 -0.48 -5.85 9.97
C MET A 63 -1.93 -5.64 10.40
N ILE A 64 -2.89 -5.99 9.54
CA ILE A 64 -4.31 -5.94 9.88
C ILE A 64 -4.62 -7.04 10.91
N ASP A 65 -4.20 -8.28 10.65
CA ASP A 65 -4.50 -9.44 11.51
C ASP A 65 -3.86 -9.34 12.89
N SER A 66 -2.64 -8.80 12.97
CA SER A 66 -1.96 -8.54 14.25
C SER A 66 -2.55 -7.38 15.04
N GLY A 67 -3.41 -6.55 14.43
CA GLY A 67 -3.92 -5.32 15.03
C GLY A 67 -2.93 -4.15 15.03
N GLU A 68 -1.68 -4.35 14.59
CA GLU A 68 -0.65 -3.30 14.51
C GLU A 68 -1.12 -2.13 13.64
N MET A 69 -1.89 -2.41 12.58
CA MET A 69 -2.42 -1.36 11.70
C MET A 69 -3.28 -0.36 12.46
N ARG A 70 -4.20 -0.86 13.29
CA ARG A 70 -5.12 -0.02 14.07
C ARG A 70 -4.37 0.82 15.10
N LEU A 71 -3.36 0.24 15.75
CA LEU A 71 -2.51 0.97 16.71
C LEU A 71 -1.77 2.13 16.04
N LYS A 72 -1.21 1.91 14.85
CA LYS A 72 -0.52 2.96 14.08
C LYS A 72 -1.47 4.05 13.58
N GLN A 73 -2.65 3.67 13.10
CA GLN A 73 -3.69 4.62 12.71
C GLN A 73 -4.12 5.51 13.88
N GLN A 74 -4.30 4.91 15.06
CA GLN A 74 -4.58 5.66 16.28
C GLN A 74 -3.44 6.59 16.63
N ALA A 75 -2.19 6.11 16.67
CA ALA A 75 -1.02 6.93 16.96
C ALA A 75 -0.92 8.16 16.04
N LYS A 76 -1.13 7.98 14.74
CA LYS A 76 -1.11 9.07 13.75
C LYS A 76 -2.17 10.15 14.01
N HIS A 77 -3.32 9.80 14.59
CA HIS A 77 -4.37 10.78 14.93
C HIS A 77 -3.95 11.73 16.07
N TRP A 78 -2.94 11.37 16.88
CA TRP A 78 -2.46 12.19 17.99
C TRP A 78 -1.18 12.98 17.66
N GLU A 79 -0.63 12.81 16.46
CA GLU A 79 0.47 13.62 15.92
C GLU A 79 -0.05 14.91 15.26
#